data_AF-A0A0C2ZIC4-F1
#
_entry.id   AF-A0A0C2ZIC4-F1
#
_cell.length_a   1.000
_cell.length_b   1.000
_cell.length_c   1.000
_cell.angle_alpha   90.00
_cell.angle_beta   90.00
_cell.angle_gamma   90.00
#
_symmetry.space_group_name_H-M   'P 1'
#
loop_
_entity.id
_entity.type
_entity.pdbx_description
1 polymer ?
#
loop_
_entity_poly.entity_id
_entity_poly.type
_entity_poly.pdbx_seq_one_letter_code
_entity_poly.pdbx_strand_id
1 'polypeptide(L)' 'MVNGIWGTIAVGIFSDKSLLVQFKGIVVIALFAFVASYVVLYVINKLIPLRVSQEDEYDGLDLAECGMESYPEFVKS' A
#
# COMPACT_ATOMS: atom_id res chain seq x y z
N MET A 1 0.83 7.06 -5.63
CA MET A 1 -0.13 7.40 -6.71
C MET A 1 -0.08 8.88 -7.16
N VAL A 2 0.15 9.84 -6.26
CA VAL A 2 0.06 11.29 -6.57
C VAL A 2 0.89 11.72 -7.78
N ASN A 3 2.16 11.29 -7.86
CA ASN A 3 3.05 11.68 -8.97
C ASN A 3 2.57 11.15 -10.33
N GLY A 4 1.94 9.97 -10.37
CA GLY A 4 1.41 9.39 -11.61
C GLY A 4 0.14 10.09 -12.09
N ILE A 5 -0.72 10.53 -11.16
CA ILE A 5 -1.92 11.31 -11.46
C ILE A 5 -1.51 12.65 -12.08
N TRP A 6 -0.53 13.33 -11.48
CA TRP A 6 0.01 14.58 -12.02
C TRP A 6 0.57 14.42 -13.43
N GLY A 7 1.37 13.38 -13.68
CA GLY A 7 1.90 13.08 -15.01
C GLY A 7 0.80 12.88 -16.07
N THR A 8 -0.29 12.19 -15.71
CA THR A 8 -1.40 11.93 -16.63
C THR A 8 -2.21 13.20 -16.94
N ILE A 9 -2.33 14.11 -15.96
CA ILE A 9 -2.93 15.43 -16.16
C ILE A 9 -2.05 16.30 -17.06
N ALA A 10 -0.73 16.31 -16.83
CA ALA A 10 0.23 17.07 -17.62
C ALA A 10 0.17 16.72 -19.12
N VAL A 11 -0.07 15.45 -19.47
CA VAL A 11 -0.26 15.02 -20.87
C VAL A 11 -1.45 15.72 -21.52
N GLY A 12 -2.56 15.93 -20.81
CA GLY A 12 -3.70 16.65 -21.39
C GLY A 12 -3.53 18.17 -21.45
N ILE A 13 -2.58 18.74 -20.70
CA ILE A 13 -2.29 20.19 -20.69
C ILE A 13 -1.27 20.54 -21.78
N PHE A 14 -0.22 19.73 -21.90
CA PHE A 14 0.93 20.03 -22.77
C PHE A 14 0.95 19.23 -24.09
N SER A 15 -0.06 18.40 -24.35
CA SER A 15 -0.23 17.66 -25.60
C SER A 15 -1.58 17.97 -26.24
N ASP A 16 -1.72 17.77 -27.55
CA ASP A 16 -3.00 17.89 -28.28
C ASP A 16 -3.98 16.73 -27.99
N LYS A 17 -3.94 16.18 -26.77
CA LYS A 17 -4.79 15.07 -26.32
C LYS A 17 -5.87 15.59 -25.38
N SER A 18 -7.06 14.99 -25.45
CA SER A 18 -8.20 15.40 -24.63
C SER A 18 -7.96 15.16 -23.13
N LEU A 19 -8.09 16.22 -22.32
CA LEU A 19 -8.07 16.15 -20.85
C LEU A 19 -9.14 15.21 -20.29
N LEU A 20 -10.33 15.17 -20.89
CA LEU A 20 -11.42 14.29 -20.45
C LEU A 20 -11.05 12.81 -20.58
N VAL A 21 -10.31 12.45 -21.62
CA VAL A 21 -9.84 11.06 -21.81
C VAL A 21 -8.81 10.70 -20.74
N GLN A 22 -7.89 11.61 -20.41
CA GLN A 22 -6.90 11.41 -19.36
C GLN A 22 -7.53 11.26 -17.97
N PHE A 23 -8.51 12.11 -17.65
CA PHE A 23 -9.25 12.02 -16.38
C PHE A 23 -9.98 10.68 -16.24
N LYS A 24 -10.65 10.22 -17.31
CA LYS A 24 -11.28 8.90 -17.32
C LYS A 24 -10.27 7.78 -17.09
N GLY A 25 -9.09 7.86 -17.70
CA GLY A 25 -7.99 6.92 -17.49
C GLY A 25 -7.56 6.85 -16.02
N ILE A 26 -7.37 8.01 -15.38
CA ILE A 26 -7.02 8.10 -13.95
C ILE A 26 -8.06 7.39 -13.09
N VAL A 27 -9.35 7.67 -13.30
CA VAL A 27 -10.43 7.07 -12.51
C VAL A 27 -10.47 5.55 -12.70
N VAL A 28 -10.36 5.06 -13.94
CA VAL A 28 -10.38 3.62 -14.23
C VAL A 28 -9.20 2.90 -13.56
N ILE A 29 -7.99 3.45 -13.67
CA ILE A 29 -6.79 2.83 -13.08
C ILE A 29 -6.84 2.89 -11.56
N ALA A 30 -7.28 4.01 -10.98
CA ALA A 30 -7.40 4.15 -9.53
C ALA A 30 -8.41 3.14 -8.95
N LEU A 31 -9.59 3.02 -9.58
CA LEU A 31 -10.60 2.05 -9.17
C LEU A 31 -10.10 0.61 -9.33
N PHE A 32 -9.50 0.28 -10.49
CA PHE A 32 -8.97 -1.06 -10.73
C PHE A 32 -7.89 -1.42 -9.71
N ALA A 33 -6.88 -0.56 -9.53
CA ALA A 33 -5.78 -0.82 -8.62
C ALA A 33 -6.26 -0.97 -7.17
N PHE A 34 -7.16 -0.11 -6.72
CA PHE A 34 -7.72 -0.18 -5.37
C PHE A 34 -8.57 -1.44 -5.17
N VAL A 35 -9.54 -1.69 -6.05
CA VAL A 35 -10.46 -2.84 -5.91
C VAL A 35 -9.72 -4.16 -6.06
N ALA A 36 -8.84 -4.30 -7.05
CA ALA A 36 -8.07 -5.53 -7.24
C ALA A 36 -7.17 -5.81 -6.03
N SER A 37 -6.43 -4.80 -5.56
CA SER A 37 -5.56 -4.95 -4.38
C SER A 37 -6.38 -5.26 -3.13
N TYR A 38 -7.51 -4.57 -2.93
CA TYR A 38 -8.39 -4.82 -1.79
C TYR A 38 -8.93 -6.24 -1.79
N VAL A 39 -9.44 -6.73 -2.93
CA VAL A 39 -9.96 -8.10 -3.04
C VAL A 39 -8.86 -9.12 -2.75
N VAL A 40 -7.68 -8.96 -3.33
CA VAL A 40 -6.55 -9.88 -3.10
C VAL A 40 -6.13 -9.89 -1.63
N LEU A 41 -5.90 -8.72 -1.04
CA LEU A 41 -5.49 -8.60 0.35
C LEU A 41 -6.58 -9.11 1.30
N TYR A 42 -7.86 -8.86 1.00
CA TYR A 42 -8.98 -9.36 1.78
C TYR A 42 -9.06 -10.89 1.76
N VAL A 43 -8.91 -11.51 0.58
CA VAL A 43 -8.91 -12.97 0.44
C VAL A 43 -7.72 -13.58 1.20
N ILE A 44 -6.53 -13.01 1.06
CA ILE A 44 -5.35 -13.49 1.79
C ILE A 44 -5.60 -13.37 3.29
N ASN A 45 -6.02 -12.20 3.78
CA ASN A 45 -6.26 -11.96 5.20
C ASN A 45 -7.32 -12.90 5.82
N LYS A 46 -8.25 -13.42 5.01
CA LYS A 46 -9.25 -14.40 5.45
C LYS A 46 -8.66 -15.81 5.60
N LEU A 47 -7.64 -16.16 4.82
CA LEU A 47 -6.98 -17.46 4.87
C LEU A 47 -5.83 -17.46 5.88
N ILE A 48 -5.00 -16.42 5.84
CA ILE A 48 -3.83 -16.21 6.69
C ILE A 48 -3.88 -14.74 7.12
N PRO A 49 -4.15 -14.46 8.41
CA PRO A 49 -4.18 -13.09 8.91
C PRO A 49 -2.89 -12.36 8.56
N LEU A 50 -3.01 -11.21 7.87
CA LEU A 50 -1.86 -10.41 7.43
C LEU A 50 -1.30 -9.52 8.52
N ARG A 51 -2.06 -9.26 9.59
CA ARG A 51 -1.66 -8.45 10.73
C ARG A 51 -1.49 -9.35 11.94
N VAL A 52 -0.40 -9.14 12.68
CA VAL A 52 -0.10 -9.85 13.92
C VAL A 52 -1.09 -9.47 15.04
N SER A 53 -0.99 -10.17 16.18
CA SER A 53 -1.79 -9.81 17.35
C SER A 53 -1.42 -8.41 17.88
N GLN A 54 -2.31 -7.78 18.66
CA GLN A 54 -2.01 -6.46 19.24
C GLN A 54 -0.84 -6.50 20.24
N GLU A 55 -0.63 -7.65 20.88
CA GLU A 55 0.49 -7.89 21.79
C GLU A 55 1.81 -7.94 21.00
N ASP A 56 1.86 -8.77 19.95
CA ASP A 56 3.03 -8.87 19.07
C ASP A 56 3.33 -7.55 18.32
N GLU A 57 2.30 -6.76 18.01
CA GLU A 57 2.48 -5.43 17.38
C GLU A 57 3.10 -4.42 18.37
N TYR A 58 2.84 -4.57 19.68
CA TYR A 58 3.38 -3.72 20.74
C TYR A 58 4.81 -4.13 21.13
N ASP A 59 5.04 -5.43 21.31
CA ASP A 59 6.34 -5.98 21.71
C ASP A 59 7.34 -6.04 20.54
N GLY A 60 6.84 -5.99 19.29
CA GLY A 60 7.63 -6.01 18.07
C GLY A 60 7.76 -7.41 17.47
N LEU A 61 7.65 -7.48 16.14
CA LEU A 61 7.69 -8.75 15.40
C LEU A 61 8.99 -9.51 15.58
N ASP A 62 10.11 -8.84 15.84
CA ASP A 62 11.41 -9.49 15.99
C ASP A 62 11.41 -10.47 17.18
N LEU A 63 10.78 -10.08 18.29
CA LEU A 63 10.64 -10.94 19.46
C LEU A 63 9.68 -12.12 19.18
N ALA A 64 8.57 -11.85 18.48
CA ALA A 64 7.54 -12.84 18.17
C ALA A 64 7.95 -13.85 17.09
N GLU A 65 8.71 -13.43 16.07
CA GLU A 65 9.09 -14.26 14.93
C GLU A 65 10.52 -14.81 15.01
N CYS A 66 11.48 -14.00 15.47
CA CYS A 66 12.90 -14.39 15.53
C CYS A 66 13.36 -14.80 16.93
N GLY A 67 12.58 -14.52 17.97
CA GLY A 67 12.92 -14.84 19.37
C GLY A 67 14.09 -14.02 19.92
N MET A 68 14.46 -12.94 19.23
CA MET A 68 15.55 -12.05 19.61
C MET A 68 15.26 -10.63 19.13
N GLU A 69 15.60 -9.65 19.95
CA GLU A 69 15.55 -8.24 19.56
C GLU A 69 16.58 -7.96 18.46
N SER A 70 16.21 -7.13 17.47
CA SER A 70 17.14 -6.71 16.41
C SER A 70 18.31 -5.87 16.94
N TYR A 71 18.12 -5.17 18.07
CA TYR A 71 19.16 -4.34 18.69
C TYR A 71 19.14 -4.43 20.23
N PRO A 72 19.60 -5.56 20.80
CA PRO A 72 19.58 -5.78 22.25
C PRO A 72 20.39 -4.74 23.05
N GLU A 73 21.30 -4.01 22.40
CA GLU A 73 22.11 -2.95 22.99
C GLU A 73 21.35 -1.64 23.28
N PHE A 74 20.17 -1.40 22.68
CA PHE A 74 19.35 -0.21 22.96
C PHE A 74 18.20 -0.47 23.93
N VAL A 75 17.96 -1.73 24.30
CA VAL A 75 17.00 -2.09 25.34
C VAL A 75 17.65 -1.77 26.69
N LYS A 76 17.26 -0.64 27.28
CA LYS A 76 17.70 -0.29 28.64
C LYS A 76 17.26 -1.40 29.59
N SER A 77 18.25 -1.98 30.28
CA SER A 77 18.07 -2.90 31.41
C SER A 77 17.18 -2.32 32.50
#